data_AF-A0A1B6H252-F1
#
_entry.id   AF-A0A1B6H252-F1
#
_cell.length_a   1.000
_cell.length_b   1.000
_cell.length_c   1.000
_cell.angle_alpha   90.00
_cell.angle_beta   90.00
_cell.angle_gamma   90.00
#
_symmetry.space_group_name_H-M   'P 1'
#
loop_
_entity.id
_entity.type
_entity.pdbx_description
1 polymer ?
#
loop_
_entity_poly.entity_id
_entity_poly.type
_entity_poly.pdbx_seq_one_letter_code
_entity_poly.pdbx_strand_id
1 'polypeptide(L)'
;MFLFYSVIIITSVLMVASETETEIAVEELGNFLVDLDKKILRLLILPERGKGNLLYGYLEDFWKNLRYLDGLVVLSEQKAFRPAKFVVENECPSFVQEAFDLPNLQQTYGWKSKTFSNVKDLLLVIAALSQKLQIDFTKMRVDVDTLLQRPYNE
;
A
#
# COMPACT_ATOMS: atom_id res chain seq x y z
N MET A 1 25.76 -53.39 2.99
CA MET A 1 26.51 -52.22 3.48
C MET A 1 26.20 -51.06 2.54
N PHE A 2 25.68 -49.97 3.10
CA PHE A 2 25.22 -48.77 2.39
C PHE A 2 26.35 -48.13 1.56
N LEU A 3 26.01 -47.40 0.48
CA LEU A 3 26.05 -45.92 0.43
C LEU A 3 25.93 -45.41 -1.04
N PHE A 4 24.78 -44.79 -1.29
CA PHE A 4 24.47 -43.60 -2.10
C PHE A 4 24.92 -43.46 -3.57
N TYR A 5 23.88 -43.46 -4.42
CA TYR A 5 23.80 -42.76 -5.69
C TYR A 5 23.94 -41.23 -5.48
N SER A 6 24.89 -40.60 -6.14
CA SER A 6 24.93 -39.14 -6.30
C SER A 6 24.37 -38.79 -7.68
N VAL A 7 23.03 -38.77 -7.79
CA VAL A 7 22.36 -38.11 -8.91
C VAL A 7 22.49 -36.61 -8.67
N ILE A 8 23.37 -35.97 -9.43
CA ILE A 8 23.43 -34.51 -9.50
C ILE A 8 22.19 -34.07 -10.27
N ILE A 9 21.12 -33.75 -9.54
CA ILE A 9 19.97 -33.04 -10.09
C ILE A 9 20.43 -31.61 -10.28
N ILE A 10 20.72 -31.23 -11.52
CA ILE A 10 20.80 -29.84 -11.94
C ILE A 10 19.37 -29.32 -11.89
N THR A 11 18.96 -28.81 -10.74
CA THR A 11 17.75 -28.01 -10.63
C THR A 11 18.00 -26.72 -11.39
N SER A 12 17.44 -26.65 -12.59
CA SER A 12 17.10 -25.42 -13.27
C SER A 12 16.34 -24.52 -12.29
N VAL A 13 17.07 -23.58 -11.69
CA VAL A 13 16.48 -22.43 -11.02
C VAL A 13 15.78 -21.65 -12.12
N LEU A 14 14.50 -21.96 -12.29
CA LEU A 14 13.59 -21.22 -13.12
C LEU A 14 13.56 -19.80 -12.55
N MET A 15 14.24 -18.88 -13.24
CA MET A 15 13.99 -17.45 -13.15
C MET A 15 12.50 -17.23 -13.36
N VAL A 16 11.75 -17.11 -12.26
CA VAL A 16 10.52 -16.33 -12.28
C VAL A 16 10.95 -14.93 -11.86
N ALA A 17 11.42 -14.18 -12.85
CA ALA A 17 11.44 -12.73 -12.76
C ALA A 17 9.98 -12.31 -12.55
N SER A 18 9.62 -11.99 -11.31
CA SER A 18 8.35 -11.35 -11.03
C SER A 18 8.44 -9.94 -11.58
N GLU A 19 7.52 -9.66 -12.49
CA GLU A 19 7.39 -8.45 -13.28
C GLU A 19 7.37 -7.20 -12.39
N THR A 20 8.37 -6.33 -12.63
CA THR A 20 8.42 -4.90 -12.28
C THR A 20 7.81 -4.50 -10.93
N GLU A 21 8.57 -4.64 -9.85
CA GLU A 21 8.49 -3.67 -8.76
C GLU A 21 8.95 -2.33 -9.35
N THR A 22 8.02 -1.50 -9.85
CA THR A 22 8.30 -0.07 -10.01
C THR A 22 8.60 0.45 -8.61
N GLU A 23 9.89 0.53 -8.28
CA GLU A 23 10.39 1.13 -7.05
C GLU A 23 9.96 2.60 -7.06
N ILE A 24 8.87 2.90 -6.35
CA ILE A 24 8.36 4.26 -6.23
C ILE A 24 9.38 5.04 -5.43
N ALA A 25 9.90 6.12 -6.01
CA ALA A 25 10.80 7.02 -5.30
C ALA A 25 10.10 7.52 -4.02
N VAL A 26 10.85 7.56 -2.90
CA VAL A 26 10.28 7.92 -1.59
C VAL A 26 9.62 9.31 -1.61
N GLU A 27 10.15 10.23 -2.43
CA GLU A 27 9.59 11.56 -2.62
C GLU A 27 8.19 11.55 -3.28
N GLU A 28 7.87 10.52 -4.07
CA GLU A 28 6.60 10.38 -4.80
C GLU A 28 5.58 9.51 -4.05
N LEU A 29 6.02 8.79 -3.01
CA LEU A 29 5.21 7.83 -2.26
C LEU A 29 3.89 8.43 -1.73
N GLY A 30 3.93 9.66 -1.22
CA GLY A 30 2.73 10.35 -0.74
C GLY A 30 1.73 10.64 -1.86
N ASN A 31 2.22 11.12 -3.02
CA ASN A 31 1.37 11.37 -4.20
C ASN A 31 0.74 10.08 -4.72
N PHE A 32 1.53 9.02 -4.77
CA PHE A 32 1.08 7.71 -5.22
C PHE A 32 -0.04 7.15 -4.34
N LEU A 33 0.12 7.23 -3.01
CA LEU A 33 -0.91 6.80 -2.07
C LEU A 33 -2.21 7.59 -2.24
N VAL A 34 -2.13 8.91 -2.39
CA VAL A 34 -3.32 9.77 -2.62
C VAL A 34 -3.99 9.48 -3.96
N ASP A 35 -3.24 9.17 -5.01
CA ASP A 35 -3.81 8.77 -6.30
C ASP A 35 -4.51 7.40 -6.22
N LEU A 36 -3.91 6.43 -5.52
CA LEU A 36 -4.55 5.14 -5.24
C LEU A 36 -5.83 5.31 -4.41
N ASP A 37 -5.81 6.14 -3.38
CA ASP A 37 -6.99 6.44 -2.54
C ASP A 37 -8.18 6.88 -3.40
N LYS A 38 -7.97 7.83 -4.31
CA LYS A 38 -9.01 8.31 -5.24
C LYS A 38 -9.54 7.21 -6.16
N LYS A 39 -8.65 6.34 -6.67
CA LYS A 39 -9.02 5.21 -7.54
C LYS A 39 -9.83 4.17 -6.77
N ILE A 40 -9.43 3.85 -5.55
CA ILE A 40 -10.13 2.92 -4.66
C ILE A 40 -11.50 3.48 -4.29
N LEU A 41 -11.56 4.73 -3.83
CA LEU A 41 -12.79 5.41 -3.44
C LEU A 41 -13.81 5.40 -4.59
N ARG A 42 -13.37 5.72 -5.81
CA ARG A 42 -14.23 5.69 -7.00
C ARG A 42 -14.88 4.32 -7.22
N LEU A 43 -14.11 3.25 -7.09
CA LEU A 43 -14.60 1.88 -7.27
C LEU A 43 -15.49 1.42 -6.10
N LEU A 44 -15.35 2.00 -4.91
CA LEU A 44 -16.22 1.69 -3.78
C LEU A 44 -17.55 2.46 -3.85
N ILE A 45 -17.55 3.72 -4.30
CA ILE A 45 -18.77 4.53 -4.46
C ILE A 45 -19.58 4.11 -5.69
N LEU A 46 -18.92 3.85 -6.82
CA LEU A 46 -19.54 3.49 -8.09
C LEU A 46 -19.06 2.11 -8.54
N PRO A 47 -19.58 1.02 -7.95
CA PRO A 47 -19.11 -0.31 -8.26
C PRO A 47 -19.52 -0.74 -9.67
N GLU A 48 -18.56 -1.30 -10.40
CA GLU A 48 -18.75 -1.75 -11.78
C GLU A 48 -18.42 -3.23 -11.92
N ARG A 49 -19.31 -3.99 -12.57
CA ARG A 49 -19.10 -5.42 -12.83
C ARG A 49 -17.78 -5.64 -13.59
N GLY A 50 -17.01 -6.65 -13.16
CA GLY A 50 -15.72 -6.98 -13.76
C GLY A 50 -14.52 -6.17 -13.23
N LYS A 51 -14.73 -5.10 -12.45
CA LYS A 51 -13.63 -4.31 -11.85
C LYS A 51 -13.22 -4.75 -10.44
N GLY A 52 -13.75 -5.87 -9.93
CA GLY A 52 -13.45 -6.34 -8.57
C GLY A 52 -11.98 -6.70 -8.36
N ASN A 53 -11.33 -7.31 -9.36
CA ASN A 53 -9.89 -7.61 -9.28
C ASN A 53 -9.04 -6.35 -9.32
N LEU A 54 -9.48 -5.31 -10.04
CA LEU A 54 -8.80 -4.03 -10.11
C LEU A 54 -8.83 -3.33 -8.75
N LEU A 55 -10.01 -3.29 -8.11
CA LEU A 55 -10.15 -2.77 -6.74
C LEU A 55 -9.26 -3.54 -5.76
N TYR A 56 -9.25 -4.87 -5.84
CA TYR A 56 -8.39 -5.69 -5.00
C TYR A 56 -6.91 -5.38 -5.19
N GLY A 57 -6.45 -5.26 -6.44
CA GLY A 57 -5.06 -4.87 -6.75
C GLY A 57 -4.70 -3.50 -6.18
N TYR A 58 -5.56 -2.49 -6.35
CA TYR A 58 -5.31 -1.17 -5.76
C TYR A 58 -5.25 -1.20 -4.23
N LEU A 59 -6.09 -2.00 -3.57
CA LEU A 59 -6.04 -2.17 -2.11
C LEU A 59 -4.72 -2.83 -1.67
N GLU A 60 -4.25 -3.85 -2.39
CA GLU A 60 -2.97 -4.49 -2.09
C GLU A 60 -1.79 -3.54 -2.29
N ASP A 61 -1.78 -2.76 -3.37
CA ASP A 61 -0.72 -1.79 -3.65
C ASP A 61 -0.74 -0.65 -2.62
N PHE A 62 -1.92 -0.15 -2.25
CA PHE A 62 -2.06 0.85 -1.21
C PHE A 62 -1.54 0.33 0.13
N TRP A 63 -1.94 -0.89 0.53
CA TRP A 63 -1.48 -1.51 1.76
C TRP A 63 0.05 -1.68 1.81
N LYS A 64 0.65 -2.21 0.73
CA LYS A 64 2.12 -2.40 0.65
C LYS A 64 2.87 -1.07 0.81
N ASN A 65 2.43 -0.03 0.11
CA ASN A 65 3.09 1.27 0.11
C ASN A 65 2.85 2.05 1.41
N LEU A 66 1.66 1.92 2.00
CA LEU A 66 1.38 2.48 3.33
C LEU A 66 2.24 1.79 4.40
N ARG A 67 2.43 0.47 4.30
CA ARG A 67 3.32 -0.28 5.19
C ARG A 67 4.78 0.10 5.00
N TYR A 68 5.20 0.36 3.76
CA TYR A 68 6.53 0.88 3.50
C TYR A 68 6.74 2.26 4.14
N LEU A 69 5.77 3.17 4.01
CA LEU A 69 5.79 4.47 4.68
C LEU A 69 5.84 4.34 6.21
N ASP A 70 5.05 3.43 6.79
CA ASP A 70 5.09 3.12 8.23
C ASP A 70 6.47 2.62 8.67
N GLY A 71 7.11 1.76 7.86
CA GLY A 71 8.49 1.32 8.10
C GLY A 71 9.49 2.47 8.02
N LEU A 72 9.32 3.41 7.08
CA LEU A 72 10.17 4.60 6.98
C LEU A 72 10.05 5.49 8.21
N VAL A 73 8.86 5.60 8.83
CA VAL A 73 8.68 6.36 10.08
C VAL A 73 9.62 5.86 11.17
N VAL A 74 9.78 4.54 11.28
CA VAL A 74 10.63 3.89 12.29
C VAL A 74 12.12 4.01 11.95
N LEU A 75 12.46 3.88 10.67
CA LEU A 75 13.86 3.78 10.22
C LEU A 75 14.51 5.13 9.92
N SER A 76 13.72 6.11 9.45
CA SER A 76 14.20 7.41 9.02
C SER A 76 13.06 8.44 8.96
N GLU A 77 12.77 9.09 10.09
CA GLU A 77 11.75 10.14 10.18
C GLU A 77 11.92 11.23 9.10
N GLN A 78 13.17 11.60 8.78
CA GLN A 78 13.47 12.59 7.74
C GLN A 78 12.94 12.19 6.35
N LYS A 79 13.12 10.92 5.96
CA LYS A 79 12.63 10.40 4.67
C LYS A 79 11.11 10.24 4.68
N ALA A 80 10.56 9.82 5.82
CA ALA A 80 9.13 9.59 5.96
C ALA A 80 8.31 10.89 6.03
N PHE A 81 8.89 11.98 6.52
CA PHE A 81 8.15 13.19 6.86
C PHE A 81 7.38 13.77 5.67
N ARG A 82 8.04 13.99 4.53
CA ARG A 82 7.40 14.58 3.34
C ARG A 82 6.24 13.73 2.82
N PRO A 83 6.40 12.41 2.55
CA PRO A 83 5.29 11.58 2.12
C PRO A 83 4.19 11.43 3.19
N ALA A 84 4.55 11.27 4.47
CA ALA A 84 3.57 11.17 5.57
C ALA A 84 2.76 12.46 5.74
N LYS A 85 3.42 13.62 5.71
CA LYS A 85 2.77 14.93 5.73
C LYS A 85 1.75 15.05 4.60
N PHE A 86 2.15 14.68 3.37
CA PHE A 86 1.26 14.76 2.22
C PHE A 86 0.04 13.86 2.37
N VAL A 87 0.21 12.62 2.86
CA VAL A 87 -0.91 11.69 3.14
C VAL A 87 -1.85 12.26 4.19
N VAL A 88 -1.33 12.81 5.30
CA VAL A 88 -2.12 13.36 6.40
C VAL A 88 -2.88 14.62 5.96
N GLU A 89 -2.23 15.56 5.26
CA GLU A 89 -2.86 16.80 4.77
C GLU A 89 -3.96 16.55 3.74
N ASN A 90 -3.92 15.42 3.03
CA ASN A 90 -4.95 15.01 2.07
C ASN A 90 -5.99 14.06 2.68
N GLU A 91 -6.01 13.89 4.01
CA GLU A 91 -6.96 13.00 4.72
C GLU A 91 -6.94 11.55 4.20
N CYS A 92 -5.80 11.10 3.68
CA CYS A 92 -5.65 9.80 3.04
C CYS A 92 -5.36 8.68 4.06
N PRO A 93 -6.00 7.50 3.95
CA PRO A 93 -7.04 7.14 3.00
C PRO A 93 -8.40 7.73 3.39
N SER A 94 -9.09 8.32 2.42
CA SER A 94 -10.47 8.78 2.56
C SER A 94 -11.45 7.61 2.51
N PHE A 95 -11.14 6.56 1.73
CA PHE A 95 -12.06 5.43 1.56
C PHE A 95 -12.33 4.64 2.84
N VAL A 96 -11.47 4.69 3.87
CA VAL A 96 -11.75 3.98 5.14
C VAL A 96 -12.73 4.73 6.06
N GLN A 97 -13.03 5.99 5.74
CA GLN A 97 -13.92 6.85 6.52
C GLN A 97 -15.37 6.74 6.07
N GLU A 98 -15.59 6.21 4.86
CA GLU A 98 -16.89 6.11 4.21
C GLU A 98 -17.63 4.82 4.58
N ALA A 99 -18.96 4.92 4.70
CA ALA A 99 -19.81 3.77 4.95
C ALA A 99 -20.28 3.16 3.61
N PHE A 100 -19.72 2.00 3.25
CA PHE A 100 -20.12 1.29 2.03
C PHE A 100 -21.07 0.11 2.29
N ASP A 101 -21.99 -0.10 1.36
CA ASP A 101 -22.84 -1.30 1.31
C ASP A 101 -22.00 -2.51 0.84
N LEU A 102 -21.33 -3.15 1.79
CA LEU A 102 -20.48 -4.31 1.54
C LEU A 102 -21.23 -5.48 0.86
N PRO A 103 -22.48 -5.85 1.25
CA PRO A 103 -23.28 -6.82 0.49
C PRO A 103 -23.48 -6.45 -0.98
N ASN A 104 -23.82 -5.20 -1.27
CA ASN A 104 -24.00 -4.74 -2.65
C ASN A 104 -22.68 -4.77 -3.45
N LEU A 105 -21.55 -4.44 -2.81
CA LEU A 105 -20.22 -4.56 -3.42
C LEU A 105 -19.89 -6.03 -3.75
N GLN A 106 -20.13 -6.95 -2.82
CA GLN A 106 -19.91 -8.38 -3.05
C GLN A 106 -20.73 -8.89 -4.25
N GLN A 107 -22.01 -8.51 -4.32
CA GLN A 107 -22.89 -8.90 -5.40
C GLN A 107 -22.45 -8.28 -6.75
N THR A 108 -22.14 -6.99 -6.76
CA THR A 108 -21.76 -6.26 -7.98
C THR A 108 -20.43 -6.76 -8.55
N TYR A 109 -19.45 -7.03 -7.69
CA TYR A 109 -18.17 -7.56 -8.14
C TYR A 109 -18.14 -9.07 -8.36
N GLY A 110 -19.19 -9.79 -7.98
CA GLY A 110 -19.26 -11.25 -8.12
C GLY A 110 -18.21 -11.97 -7.27
N TRP A 111 -17.81 -11.37 -6.15
CA TRP A 111 -16.78 -11.94 -5.29
C TRP A 111 -17.28 -13.18 -4.56
N LYS A 112 -16.50 -14.26 -4.64
CA LYS A 112 -16.67 -15.44 -3.79
C LYS A 112 -16.39 -15.06 -2.33
N SER A 113 -16.99 -15.77 -1.38
CA SER A 113 -16.89 -15.46 0.05
C SER A 113 -15.44 -15.29 0.54
N LYS A 114 -14.50 -16.11 0.04
CA LYS A 114 -13.08 -16.00 0.39
C LYS A 114 -12.46 -14.67 -0.08
N THR A 115 -12.64 -14.31 -1.34
CA THR A 115 -12.13 -13.04 -1.90
C THR A 115 -12.74 -11.84 -1.17
N PHE A 116 -14.05 -11.91 -0.89
CA PHE A 116 -14.73 -10.86 -0.14
C PHE A 116 -14.21 -10.72 1.30
N SER A 117 -13.91 -11.84 1.98
CA SER A 117 -13.26 -11.81 3.30
C SER A 117 -11.90 -11.11 3.22
N ASN A 118 -11.05 -11.48 2.26
CA ASN A 118 -9.74 -10.86 2.08
C ASN A 118 -9.84 -9.34 1.84
N VAL A 119 -10.80 -8.89 1.03
CA VAL A 119 -11.05 -7.45 0.80
C VAL A 119 -11.41 -6.76 2.11
N LYS A 120 -12.32 -7.34 2.91
CA LYS A 120 -12.71 -6.78 4.21
C LYS A 120 -11.52 -6.72 5.17
N ASP A 121 -10.72 -7.77 5.22
CA ASP A 121 -9.54 -7.84 6.07
C ASP A 121 -8.51 -6.79 5.65
N LEU A 122 -8.29 -6.59 4.35
CA LEU A 122 -7.42 -5.53 3.84
C LEU A 122 -7.92 -4.13 4.24
N LEU A 123 -9.21 -3.85 4.10
CA LEU A 123 -9.80 -2.56 4.50
C LEU A 123 -9.56 -2.28 5.99
N LEU A 124 -9.75 -3.30 6.85
CA LEU A 124 -9.51 -3.18 8.30
C LEU A 124 -8.03 -2.94 8.62
N VAL A 125 -7.12 -3.69 7.98
CA VAL A 125 -5.68 -3.55 8.19
C VAL A 125 -5.20 -2.17 7.73
N ILE A 126 -5.67 -1.69 6.58
CA ILE A 126 -5.35 -0.35 6.07
C ILE A 126 -5.85 0.73 7.04
N ALA A 127 -7.08 0.62 7.54
CA ALA A 127 -7.64 1.57 8.49
C ALA A 127 -6.79 1.65 9.78
N ALA A 128 -6.43 0.51 10.36
CA ALA A 128 -5.60 0.45 11.56
C ALA A 128 -4.20 1.05 11.34
N LEU A 129 -3.57 0.73 10.20
CA LEU A 129 -2.25 1.25 9.85
C LEU A 129 -2.28 2.78 9.62
N SER A 130 -3.35 3.28 9.02
CA SER A 130 -3.54 4.72 8.77
C SER A 130 -3.69 5.51 10.07
N GLN A 131 -4.44 4.98 11.04
CA GLN A 131 -4.55 5.58 12.37
C GLN A 131 -3.21 5.62 13.10
N LYS A 132 -2.44 4.52 13.03
CA LYS A 132 -1.08 4.47 13.58
C LYS A 132 -0.19 5.52 12.94
N LEU A 133 -0.19 5.63 11.61
CA LEU A 133 0.61 6.62 10.88
C LEU A 133 0.28 8.05 11.31
N GLN A 134 -1.00 8.39 11.48
CA GLN A 134 -1.40 9.72 11.98
C GLN A 134 -0.83 10.01 13.36
N ILE A 135 -0.93 9.05 14.29
CA ILE A 135 -0.36 9.18 15.64
C ILE A 135 1.15 9.36 15.57
N ASP A 136 1.85 8.56 14.77
CA ASP A 136 3.30 8.60 14.68
C ASP A 136 3.79 9.88 14.00
N PHE A 137 3.08 10.38 12.97
CA PHE A 137 3.36 11.64 12.32
C PHE A 137 3.36 12.82 13.31
N THR A 138 2.39 12.88 14.24
CA THR A 138 2.35 13.94 15.26
C THR A 138 3.53 13.93 16.24
N LYS A 139 4.25 12.80 16.32
CA LYS A 139 5.40 12.62 17.20
C LYS A 139 6.74 12.83 16.49
N MET A 140 6.76 12.86 15.16
CA MET A 140 7.98 13.03 14.38
C MET A 140 8.66 14.34 14.76
N ARG A 141 9.96 14.27 15.07
CA ARG A 141 10.77 15.43 15.45
C ARG A 141 11.69 15.78 14.31
N VAL A 142 11.11 16.28 13.22
CA VAL A 142 11.88 16.68 12.04
C VAL A 142 12.08 18.18 12.04
N ASP A 143 13.34 18.60 12.03
CA ASP A 143 13.73 19.99 11.92
C ASP A 143 13.39 20.50 10.51
N VAL A 144 12.41 21.41 10.42
CA VAL A 144 11.91 21.96 9.16
C VAL A 144 13.04 22.64 8.38
N ASP A 145 14.05 23.18 9.07
CA ASP A 145 15.20 23.85 8.45
C ASP A 145 16.11 22.86 7.72
N THR A 146 16.17 21.59 8.14
CA THR A 146 16.95 20.54 7.43
C THR A 146 16.25 20.00 6.18
N LEU A 147 14.92 20.10 6.09
CA LEU A 147 14.15 19.68 4.91
C LEU A 147 14.16 20.75 3.80
N LEU A 148 14.31 22.02 4.16
CA LEU A 148 14.38 23.15 3.23
C LEU A 148 15.80 23.38 2.67
N GLN A 149 16.83 22.72 3.21
CA GLN A 149 18.23 22.82 2.76
C GLN A 149 18.56 22.09 1.44
N ARG A 150 17.59 21.91 0.55
CA ARG A 150 17.90 21.95 -0.89
C ARG A 150 17.57 23.34 -1.42
N PRO A 151 18.50 24.31 -1.34
CA PRO A 151 18.45 25.39 -2.30
C PRO A 151 18.64 24.76 -3.68
N TYR A 152 17.77 25.11 -4.61
CA TYR A 152 18.10 25.09 -6.04
C TYR A 152 19.51 25.63 -6.23
N ASN A 153 20.45 24.77 -6.60
CA ASN A 153 21.79 25.00 -7.15
C ASN A 153 22.29 23.56 -7.47
N GLU A 154 22.38 23.07 -8.70
CA GLU A 154 22.64 23.65 -10.02
C GLU A 154 21.86 22.90 -11.11
#